data_AF-A0A9Q3I9G4-F1
#
_entry.id   AF-A0A9Q3I9G4-F1
#
_cell.length_a   1.000
_cell.length_b   1.000
_cell.length_c   1.000
_cell.angle_alpha   90.00
_cell.angle_beta   90.00
_cell.angle_gamma   90.00
#
_symmetry.space_group_name_H-M   'P 1'
#
loop_
_entity.id
_entity.type
_entity.pdbx_description
1 polymer ?
#
loop_
_entity_poly.entity_id
_entity_poly.type
_entity_poly.pdbx_seq_one_letter_code
_entity_poly.pdbx_strand_id
1 'polypeptide(L)'
;MGQELMKEVPKLQEWSHCSGEGEYSNMEFIKVIEMIKEDFELPDRLVTARFNTLFTRSAHRWYIKLRQAHGHQSWTWLKNQIITKWANDSWRFKVEISFEYFKFNAYNDKDSSCLYQQKDRLMALYPYMSEFMIHR
;
A
#
# COMPACT_ATOMS: atom_id res chain seq x y z
N MET A 1 6.41 21.95 -20.63
CA MET A 1 6.96 20.92 -19.72
C MET A 1 5.96 19.82 -19.36
N GLY A 2 4.67 20.10 -19.08
CA GLY A 2 3.74 19.04 -18.62
C GLY A 2 3.31 17.94 -19.62
N GLN A 3 3.51 18.09 -20.93
CA GLN A 3 3.11 17.07 -21.92
C GLN A 3 4.15 15.96 -22.15
N GLU A 4 5.42 16.21 -21.85
CA GLU A 4 6.50 15.21 -22.05
C GLU A 4 6.54 14.21 -20.89
N LEU A 5 6.44 14.68 -19.65
CA LEU A 5 6.36 13.82 -18.46
C LEU A 5 5.16 12.85 -18.52
N MET A 6 4.04 13.25 -19.12
CA MET A 6 2.88 12.36 -19.29
C MET A 6 3.13 11.16 -20.19
N LYS A 7 4.10 11.24 -21.13
CA LYS A 7 4.47 10.12 -22.01
C LYS A 7 5.34 9.09 -21.31
N GLU A 8 5.99 9.49 -20.22
CA GLU A 8 6.88 8.65 -19.42
C GLU A 8 6.17 7.99 -18.23
N VAL A 9 4.92 8.39 -17.95
CA VAL A 9 4.11 7.78 -16.90
C VAL A 9 4.00 6.27 -17.15
N PRO A 10 4.32 5.42 -16.14
CA PRO A 10 4.24 3.98 -16.26
C PRO A 10 2.86 3.55 -16.74
N LYS A 11 2.83 2.50 -17.55
CA LYS A 11 1.56 1.91 -18.01
C LYS A 11 0.80 1.39 -16.81
N LEU A 12 -0.53 1.41 -16.89
CA LEU A 12 -1.39 0.98 -15.78
C LEU A 12 -1.08 -0.43 -15.24
N GLN A 13 -0.55 -1.32 -16.09
CA GLN A 13 -0.13 -2.68 -15.72
C GLN A 13 1.12 -2.71 -14.82
N GLU A 14 1.94 -1.65 -14.87
CA GLU A 14 3.17 -1.48 -14.10
C GLU A 14 2.90 -0.84 -12.73
N TRP A 15 1.67 -0.37 -12.50
CA TRP A 15 1.27 0.18 -11.21
C TRP A 15 0.94 -0.94 -10.23
N SER A 16 1.18 -0.68 -8.95
CA SER A 16 0.82 -1.61 -7.89
C SER A 16 -0.70 -1.81 -7.83
N HIS A 17 -1.11 -3.04 -7.56
CA HIS A 17 -2.53 -3.40 -7.41
C HIS A 17 -2.85 -3.64 -5.94
N CYS A 18 -4.04 -3.27 -5.52
CA CYS A 18 -4.52 -3.44 -4.15
C CYS A 18 -5.71 -4.39 -4.12
N SER A 19 -5.55 -5.55 -3.50
CA SER A 19 -6.62 -6.56 -3.36
C SER A 19 -7.49 -6.34 -2.11
N GLY A 20 -6.99 -5.57 -1.15
CA GLY A 20 -7.58 -5.43 0.19
C GLY A 20 -7.38 -6.67 1.06
N GLU A 21 -6.49 -7.58 0.66
CA GLU A 21 -6.15 -8.83 1.34
C GLU A 21 -4.64 -8.87 1.63
N GLY A 22 -4.24 -9.54 2.71
CA GLY A 22 -2.85 -9.66 3.14
C GLY A 22 -2.39 -8.56 4.11
N GLU A 23 -1.21 -8.75 4.70
CA GLU A 23 -0.70 -7.88 5.77
C GLU A 23 -0.17 -6.53 5.25
N TYR A 24 0.37 -6.44 4.03
CA TYR A 24 1.17 -5.27 3.60
C TYR A 24 0.71 -4.54 2.35
N SER A 25 -0.11 -5.20 1.53
CA SER A 25 -0.45 -4.75 0.18
C SER A 25 -0.95 -3.30 0.14
N ASN A 26 -1.67 -2.86 1.17
CA ASN A 26 -2.34 -1.56 1.15
C ASN A 26 -1.38 -0.38 1.40
N MET A 27 -0.37 -0.56 2.24
CA MET A 27 0.60 0.49 2.56
C MET A 27 1.63 0.65 1.44
N GLU A 28 2.08 -0.46 0.87
CA GLU A 28 2.94 -0.46 -0.31
C GLU A 28 2.22 0.16 -1.51
N PHE A 29 0.94 -0.19 -1.72
CA PHE A 29 0.11 0.45 -2.74
C PHE A 29 0.09 1.97 -2.59
N ILE A 30 -0.22 2.49 -1.39
CA ILE A 30 -0.23 3.94 -1.14
C ILE A 30 1.14 4.56 -1.46
N LYS A 31 2.24 3.97 -0.98
CA LYS A 31 3.59 4.49 -1.20
C LYS A 31 3.94 4.57 -2.69
N VAL A 32 3.65 3.53 -3.46
CA VAL A 32 3.91 3.49 -4.91
C VAL A 32 3.08 4.55 -5.64
N ILE A 33 1.81 4.73 -5.28
CA ILE A 33 0.97 5.78 -5.86
C ILE A 33 1.52 7.18 -5.54
N GLU A 34 2.01 7.39 -4.32
CA GLU A 34 2.64 8.67 -3.93
C GLU A 34 3.92 8.93 -4.73
N MET A 35 4.81 7.95 -4.85
CA MET A 35 6.04 8.06 -5.66
C MET A 35 5.71 8.39 -7.12
N ILE A 36 4.80 7.65 -7.77
CA ILE A 36 4.41 7.93 -9.16
C ILE A 36 3.75 9.31 -9.30
N LYS A 37 2.96 9.73 -8.31
CA LYS A 37 2.33 11.05 -8.35
C LYS A 37 3.36 12.16 -8.23
N GLU A 38 4.38 11.98 -7.41
CA GLU A 38 5.48 12.92 -7.20
C GLU A 38 6.41 12.98 -8.43
N ASP A 39 6.93 11.83 -8.87
CA ASP A 39 7.88 11.72 -9.98
C ASP A 39 7.33 12.27 -11.30
N PHE A 40 6.03 12.13 -11.53
CA PHE A 40 5.37 12.53 -12.77
C PHE A 40 4.40 13.71 -12.61
N GLU A 41 4.43 14.39 -11.45
CA GLU A 41 3.58 15.54 -11.11
C GLU A 41 2.08 15.33 -11.45
N LEU A 42 1.56 14.12 -11.17
CA LEU A 42 0.24 13.74 -11.68
C LEU A 42 -0.89 14.46 -10.94
N PRO A 43 -1.87 15.05 -11.65
CA PRO A 43 -3.07 15.55 -11.04
C PRO A 43 -3.90 14.40 -10.44
N ASP A 44 -4.55 14.66 -9.30
CA ASP A 44 -5.37 13.69 -8.56
C ASP A 44 -6.38 12.96 -9.45
N ARG A 45 -6.98 13.68 -10.39
CA ARG A 45 -7.98 13.12 -11.31
C ARG A 45 -7.41 11.99 -12.18
N LEU A 46 -6.15 12.08 -12.60
CA LEU A 46 -5.50 11.04 -13.40
C LEU A 46 -5.14 9.81 -12.54
N VAL A 47 -4.72 10.03 -11.30
CA VAL A 47 -4.45 8.95 -10.34
C VAL A 47 -5.74 8.20 -10.01
N THR A 48 -6.77 8.93 -9.56
CA THR A 48 -8.03 8.35 -9.07
C THR A 48 -8.90 7.75 -10.18
N ALA A 49 -8.77 8.20 -11.44
CA ALA A 49 -9.42 7.57 -12.58
C ALA A 49 -8.96 6.12 -12.80
N ARG A 50 -7.71 5.80 -12.43
CA ARG A 50 -7.09 4.49 -12.61
C ARG A 50 -7.50 3.48 -11.53
N PHE A 51 -8.06 3.93 -10.41
CA PHE A 51 -8.35 3.08 -9.24
C PHE A 51 -9.38 1.98 -9.50
N ASN A 52 -10.26 2.17 -10.48
CA ASN A 52 -11.19 1.11 -10.87
C ASN A 52 -10.46 -0.15 -11.41
N THR A 53 -9.25 0.02 -11.95
CA THR A 53 -8.43 -1.09 -12.45
C THR A 53 -7.41 -1.55 -11.41
N LEU A 54 -6.84 -0.63 -10.64
CA LEU A 54 -5.81 -0.95 -9.64
C LEU A 54 -6.36 -1.67 -8.41
N PHE A 55 -7.61 -1.41 -8.05
CA PHE A 55 -8.27 -2.20 -7.01
C PHE A 55 -8.77 -3.51 -7.59
N THR A 56 -8.48 -4.61 -6.89
CA THR A 56 -8.90 -5.97 -7.25
C THR A 56 -9.66 -6.61 -6.10
N ARG A 57 -10.36 -7.73 -6.35
CA ARG A 57 -11.06 -8.53 -5.33
C ARG A 57 -11.93 -7.71 -4.37
N SER A 58 -11.68 -7.80 -3.06
CA SER A 58 -12.47 -7.15 -2.01
C SER A 58 -12.34 -5.63 -2.07
N ALA A 59 -11.15 -5.12 -2.40
CA ALA A 59 -10.91 -3.70 -2.56
C ALA A 59 -11.66 -3.09 -3.73
N HIS A 60 -11.80 -3.82 -4.84
CA HIS A 60 -12.58 -3.37 -5.99
C HIS A 60 -14.05 -3.15 -5.63
N ARG A 61 -14.65 -4.15 -4.96
CA ARG A 61 -16.06 -4.08 -4.51
C ARG A 61 -16.28 -2.94 -3.51
N TRP A 62 -15.34 -2.73 -2.60
CA TRP A 62 -15.38 -1.61 -1.67
C TRP A 62 -15.29 -0.26 -2.40
N TYR A 63 -14.37 -0.12 -3.34
CA TYR A 63 -14.16 1.12 -4.08
C TYR A 63 -15.37 1.51 -4.93
N ILE A 64 -16.03 0.56 -5.59
CA ILE A 64 -17.27 0.83 -6.35
C ILE A 64 -18.34 1.44 -5.44
N LYS A 65 -18.58 0.84 -4.26
CA LYS A 65 -19.56 1.35 -3.30
C LYS A 65 -19.20 2.73 -2.78
N LEU A 66 -17.92 2.93 -2.44
CA LEU A 66 -17.40 4.21 -1.97
C LEU A 66 -17.62 5.32 -3.03
N ARG A 67 -17.32 5.02 -4.30
CA ARG A 67 -17.47 5.95 -5.42
C ARG A 67 -18.93 6.24 -5.75
N GLN A 68 -19.82 5.27 -5.59
CA GLN A 68 -21.27 5.48 -5.73
C GLN A 68 -21.81 6.41 -4.64
N ALA A 69 -21.34 6.27 -3.39
CA ALA A 69 -21.82 7.06 -2.27
C ALA A 69 -21.27 8.49 -2.26
N HIS A 70 -20.00 8.68 -2.63
CA HIS A 70 -19.29 9.97 -2.46
C HIS A 70 -18.85 10.62 -3.77
N GLY A 71 -19.11 10.01 -4.92
CA GLY A 71 -18.71 10.54 -6.22
C GLY A 71 -17.19 10.54 -6.43
N HIS A 72 -16.71 11.51 -7.21
CA HIS A 72 -15.28 11.70 -7.44
C HIS A 72 -14.66 12.48 -6.28
N GLN A 73 -13.53 12.01 -5.77
CA GLN A 73 -12.86 12.56 -4.60
C GLN A 73 -11.35 12.69 -4.86
N SER A 74 -10.69 13.55 -4.09
CA SER A 74 -9.24 13.76 -4.18
C SER A 74 -8.46 12.50 -3.78
N TRP A 75 -7.18 12.44 -4.19
CA TRP A 75 -6.27 11.38 -3.77
C TRP A 75 -6.12 11.38 -2.24
N THR A 76 -5.94 12.54 -1.63
CA THR A 76 -5.80 12.69 -0.18
C THR A 76 -6.99 12.08 0.57
N TRP A 77 -8.22 12.34 0.09
CA TRP A 77 -9.41 11.77 0.72
C TRP A 77 -9.44 10.24 0.55
N LEU A 78 -9.17 9.74 -0.66
CA LEU A 78 -9.15 8.30 -0.92
C LEU A 78 -8.06 7.57 -0.13
N LYS A 79 -6.86 8.15 0.00
CA LYS A 79 -5.78 7.64 0.84
C LYS A 79 -6.26 7.45 2.28
N ASN A 80 -6.94 8.44 2.86
CA ASN A 80 -7.49 8.33 4.22
C ASN A 80 -8.54 7.22 4.34
N GLN A 81 -9.38 7.02 3.32
CA GLN A 81 -10.37 5.93 3.31
C GLN A 81 -9.70 4.55 3.23
N ILE A 82 -8.65 4.40 2.42
CA ILE A 82 -7.86 3.16 2.32
C ILE A 82 -7.23 2.84 3.68
N ILE A 83 -6.59 3.82 4.33
CA ILE A 83 -5.97 3.67 5.66
C ILE A 83 -7.04 3.28 6.69
N THR A 84 -8.16 3.98 6.72
CA THR A 84 -9.26 3.68 7.66
C THR A 84 -9.80 2.27 7.47
N LYS A 85 -9.90 1.81 6.22
CA LYS A 85 -10.47 0.50 5.91
C LYS A 85 -9.51 -0.65 6.24
N TRP A 86 -8.23 -0.51 5.92
CA TRP A 86 -7.28 -1.62 5.90
C TRP A 86 -6.02 -1.44 6.74
N ALA A 87 -5.78 -0.25 7.30
CA ALA A 87 -4.68 0.03 8.21
C ALA A 87 -5.21 0.61 9.54
N ASN A 88 -6.32 0.04 10.03
CA ASN A 88 -6.92 0.38 11.33
C ASN A 88 -6.29 -0.42 12.48
N ASP A 89 -6.69 -0.12 13.72
CA ASP A 89 -6.16 -0.76 14.93
C ASP A 89 -6.30 -2.28 14.92
N SER A 90 -7.38 -2.83 14.34
CA SER A 90 -7.55 -4.27 14.21
C SER A 90 -6.54 -4.90 13.26
N TRP A 91 -6.17 -4.20 12.18
CA TRP A 91 -5.08 -4.63 11.31
C TRP A 91 -3.74 -4.51 12.03
N ARG A 92 -3.48 -3.40 12.72
CA ARG A 92 -2.25 -3.18 13.49
C ARG A 92 -2.01 -4.31 14.49
N PHE A 93 -3.04 -4.65 15.28
CA PHE A 93 -3.00 -5.73 16.25
C PHE A 93 -2.70 -7.09 15.61
N LYS A 94 -3.26 -7.38 14.42
CA LYS A 94 -2.95 -8.61 13.68
C LYS A 94 -1.49 -8.65 13.24
N VAL A 95 -0.96 -7.53 12.73
CA VAL A 95 0.45 -7.44 12.33
C VAL A 95 1.38 -7.57 13.54
N GLU A 96 1.02 -7.00 14.69
CA GLU A 96 1.76 -7.16 15.96
C GLU A 96 1.80 -8.62 16.41
N ILE A 97 0.65 -9.32 16.44
CA ILE A 97 0.59 -10.76 16.72
C ILE A 97 1.45 -11.54 15.73
N SER A 98 1.28 -11.31 14.42
CA SER A 98 2.07 -11.99 13.40
C SER A 98 3.56 -11.71 13.57
N PHE A 99 3.96 -10.53 14.04
CA PHE A 99 5.36 -10.23 14.34
C PHE A 99 5.88 -10.97 15.57
N GLU A 100 5.10 -11.02 16.65
CA GLU A 100 5.50 -11.68 17.90
C GLU A 100 5.64 -13.20 17.77
N TYR A 101 4.74 -13.83 17.03
CA TYR A 101 4.68 -15.30 16.92
C TYR A 101 5.46 -15.87 15.74
N PHE A 102 5.69 -15.09 14.68
CA PHE A 102 6.44 -15.56 13.51
C PHE A 102 7.92 -15.27 13.71
N LYS A 103 8.66 -16.22 14.29
CA LYS A 103 10.10 -16.11 14.56
C LYS A 103 10.90 -17.02 13.63
N PHE A 104 12.05 -16.51 13.18
CA PHE A 104 13.00 -17.31 12.42
C PHE A 104 13.48 -18.51 13.24
N ASN A 105 13.40 -19.71 12.66
CA ASN A 105 13.89 -20.95 13.24
C ASN A 105 14.98 -21.53 12.35
N ALA A 106 16.22 -21.46 12.81
CA ALA A 106 17.41 -21.93 12.06
C ALA A 106 17.37 -23.42 11.66
N TYR A 107 16.51 -24.24 12.27
CA TYR A 107 16.37 -25.65 11.93
C TYR A 107 15.28 -25.92 10.87
N ASN A 108 14.25 -25.09 10.83
CA ASN A 108 13.08 -25.29 9.98
C ASN A 108 13.04 -24.34 8.77
N ASP A 109 13.59 -23.13 8.93
CA ASP A 109 13.59 -22.10 7.90
C ASP A 109 14.87 -22.19 7.07
N LYS A 110 14.72 -22.62 5.82
CA LYS A 110 15.83 -22.80 4.88
C LYS A 110 16.18 -21.53 4.12
N ASP A 111 15.30 -20.52 4.14
CA ASP A 111 15.52 -19.23 3.48
C ASP A 111 15.31 -18.07 4.46
N SER A 112 15.83 -16.91 4.09
CA SER A 112 15.69 -15.67 4.86
C SER A 112 14.35 -14.97 4.63
N SER A 113 13.37 -15.61 3.96
CA SER A 113 12.06 -15.01 3.68
C SER A 113 11.35 -14.56 4.96
N CYS A 114 11.52 -15.32 6.05
CA CYS A 114 10.98 -15.00 7.36
C CYS A 114 11.52 -13.66 7.91
N LEU A 115 12.82 -13.41 7.71
CA LEU A 115 13.47 -12.16 8.14
C LEU A 115 12.98 -10.96 7.32
N TYR A 116 12.80 -11.14 6.01
CA TYR A 116 12.24 -10.08 5.16
C TYR A 116 10.80 -9.75 5.56
N GLN A 117 9.96 -10.74 5.83
CA GLN A 117 8.59 -10.52 6.32
C GLN A 117 8.59 -9.80 7.67
N GLN A 118 9.47 -10.16 8.61
CA GLN A 118 9.59 -9.43 9.88
C GLN A 118 10.01 -7.97 9.68
N LYS A 119 10.96 -7.69 8.78
CA LYS A 119 11.33 -6.32 8.40
C LYS A 119 10.13 -5.56 7.84
N ASP A 120 9.34 -6.20 6.97
CA ASP A 120 8.15 -5.59 6.41
C ASP A 120 7.09 -5.28 7.49
N ARG A 121 6.91 -6.15 8.52
CA ARG A 121 6.02 -5.89 9.69
C ARG A 121 6.43 -4.62 10.39
N LEU A 122 7.72 -4.48 10.69
CA LEU A 122 8.26 -3.33 11.39
C LEU A 122 8.05 -2.04 10.59
N MET A 123 8.36 -2.05 9.29
CA MET A 123 8.16 -0.90 8.41
C MET A 123 6.68 -0.50 8.26
N ALA A 124 5.77 -1.47 8.36
CA ALA A 124 4.33 -1.22 8.30
C ALA A 124 3.79 -0.64 9.62
N LEU A 125 4.24 -1.17 10.77
CA LEU A 125 3.85 -0.69 12.11
C LEU A 125 4.46 0.67 12.46
N TYR A 126 5.67 0.93 11.97
CA TYR A 126 6.47 2.11 12.29
C TYR A 126 7.06 2.74 11.00
N PRO A 127 6.23 3.35 10.15
CA PRO A 127 6.67 3.87 8.84
C PRO A 127 7.68 5.04 8.92
N TYR A 128 7.84 5.64 10.09
CA TYR A 128 8.81 6.71 10.37
C TYR A 128 10.06 6.23 11.13
N MET A 129 10.17 4.92 11.38
CA MET A 129 11.35 4.34 12.01
C MET A 129 12.51 4.42 11.01
N SER A 130 13.57 5.15 11.36
CA SER A 130 14.79 5.18 10.54
C SER A 130 15.44 3.79 10.52
N GLU A 131 16.02 3.37 9.39
CA GLU A 131 16.73 2.08 9.28
C GLU A 131 17.78 1.86 10.40
N PHE A 132 18.36 2.94 10.93
CA PHE A 132 19.27 2.93 12.08
C PHE A 132 18.69 2.32 13.36
N MET A 133 17.37 2.30 13.53
CA MET A 133 16.71 1.73 14.72
C MET A 133 16.53 0.21 14.62
N ILE A 134 16.75 -0.40 13.44
CA ILE A 134 16.57 -1.84 13.18
C ILE A 134 17.84 -2.65 13.56
N HIS A 135 18.98 -1.98 13.75
CA HIS A 135 20.30 -2.62 13.95
C HIS A 135 20.86 -2.54 15.40
N ARG A 136 20.01 -2.47 16.43
CA ARG A 136 20.46 -2.50 17.84
C ARG A 136 20.05 -3.75 18.57
#